data_AF-A0A3B0AQE9-F1
#
_entry.id   AF-A0A3B0AQE9-F1
#
_cell.length_a   1.000
_cell.length_b   1.000
_cell.length_c   1.000
_cell.angle_alpha   90.00
_cell.angle_beta   90.00
_cell.angle_gamma   90.00
#
_symmetry.space_group_name_H-M   'P 1'
#
loop_
_entity.id
_entity.type
_entity.pdbx_description
1 polymer ?
#
loop_
_entity_poly.entity_id
_entity_poly.type
_entity_poly.pdbx_seq_one_letter_code
_entity_poly.pdbx_strand_id
1 'polypeptide(L)'
;MVQVSITASHFSRRWDWQTLKSRNGGSLLNTGSHFIDLSLQWLGVETLPNVLCRMDSVNSFGDAEDYCKIILSSPGKLFDIEISNCNAYAGPTYLIQGKHGSLKGNNSGLEWKYFKPEEAPHHELELAPLSNAGGMPIYCREELTPEAGNREKARLIPLLPPLSITCCMTR
;
A
#
# COMPACT_ATOMS: atom_id res chain seq x y z
N MET A 1 1.24 -11.88 0.23
CA MET A 1 1.07 -10.41 0.24
C MET A 1 2.01 -9.85 -0.81
N VAL A 2 1.49 -9.16 -1.81
CA VAL A 2 2.27 -8.63 -2.94
C VAL A 2 2.84 -7.26 -2.58
N GLN A 3 1.99 -6.38 -2.02
CA GLN A 3 2.36 -5.01 -1.70
C GLN A 3 1.54 -4.48 -0.51
N VAL A 4 2.18 -3.66 0.33
CA VAL A 4 1.54 -2.77 1.29
C VAL A 4 1.72 -1.34 0.79
N SER A 5 0.63 -0.66 0.45
CA SER A 5 0.63 0.77 0.17
C SER A 5 0.22 1.55 1.42
N ILE A 6 1.02 2.56 1.76
CA ILE A 6 0.75 3.51 2.84
C ILE A 6 0.64 4.90 2.21
N THR A 7 -0.52 5.54 2.38
CA THR A 7 -0.78 6.89 1.84
C THR A 7 -1.02 7.87 2.99
N ALA A 8 -0.09 8.79 3.17
CA ALA A 8 -0.20 9.95 4.04
C ALA A 8 -0.27 11.22 3.18
N SER A 9 -1.18 11.20 2.21
CA SER A 9 -1.31 12.24 1.21
C SER A 9 -2.63 13.01 1.38
N HIS A 10 -2.59 14.30 1.10
CA HIS A 10 -3.73 15.20 1.08
C HIS A 10 -3.40 16.43 0.22
N PHE A 11 -4.39 17.23 -0.14
CA PHE A 11 -4.17 18.46 -0.89
C PHE A 11 -4.24 19.67 0.04
N SER A 12 -3.08 20.13 0.53
CA SER A 12 -3.01 21.22 1.50
C SER A 12 -1.64 21.92 1.47
N ARG A 13 -1.52 23.03 2.19
CA ARG A 13 -0.25 23.77 2.35
C ARG A 13 0.08 23.91 3.82
N ARG A 14 1.38 23.93 4.13
CA ARG A 14 1.93 24.19 5.46
C ARG A 14 2.92 25.35 5.36
N TRP A 15 3.10 26.07 6.47
CA TRP A 15 3.92 27.29 6.51
C TRP A 15 4.56 27.55 7.87
N ASP A 16 4.58 26.55 8.76
CA ASP A 16 5.23 26.66 10.06
C ASP A 16 6.69 26.16 10.01
N TRP A 17 7.36 26.15 11.17
CA TRP A 17 8.76 25.76 11.29
C TRP A 17 9.05 24.36 10.72
N GLN A 18 8.05 23.48 10.64
CA GLN A 18 8.18 22.11 10.13
C GLN A 18 8.40 22.09 8.62
N THR A 19 8.24 23.23 7.94
CA THR A 19 8.55 23.39 6.52
C THR A 19 9.98 23.87 6.26
N LEU A 20 10.79 24.10 7.32
CA LEU A 20 12.15 24.63 7.19
C LEU A 20 13.22 23.55 7.43
N LYS A 21 14.14 23.36 6.47
CA LYS A 21 15.29 22.47 6.62
C LYS A 21 16.20 22.88 7.78
N SER A 22 16.36 24.18 8.01
CA SER A 22 17.14 24.73 9.14
C SER A 22 16.60 24.34 10.52
N ARG A 23 15.38 23.79 10.60
CA ARG A 23 14.74 23.30 11.81
C ARG A 23 14.50 21.79 11.77
N ASN A 24 15.17 21.06 10.88
CA ASN A 24 14.93 19.64 10.60
C ASN A 24 13.45 19.36 10.26
N GLY A 25 12.84 20.31 9.55
CA GLY A 25 11.51 20.14 8.98
C GLY A 25 11.50 19.17 7.81
N GLY A 26 10.32 18.93 7.27
CA GLY A 26 10.08 18.01 6.16
C GLY A 26 9.02 16.96 6.49
N SER A 27 8.22 16.61 5.49
CA SER A 27 7.15 15.62 5.64
C SER A 27 7.68 14.24 6.02
N LEU A 28 8.89 13.87 5.58
CA LEU A 28 9.50 12.57 5.92
C LEU A 28 9.81 12.48 7.41
N LEU A 29 10.48 13.50 7.97
CA LEU A 29 10.83 13.50 9.39
C LEU A 29 9.60 13.66 10.28
N ASN A 30 8.65 14.48 9.86
CA ASN A 30 7.47 14.80 10.66
C ASN A 30 6.44 13.67 10.70
N THR A 31 6.06 13.17 9.52
CA THR A 31 4.96 12.20 9.36
C THR A 31 5.49 10.84 8.92
N GLY A 32 6.48 10.83 8.03
CA GLY A 32 7.02 9.61 7.45
C GLY A 32 7.69 8.68 8.46
N SER A 33 8.31 9.22 9.52
CA SER A 33 8.95 8.42 10.57
C SER A 33 8.02 7.37 11.19
N HIS A 34 6.75 7.72 11.42
CA HIS A 34 5.73 6.78 11.92
C HIS A 34 5.46 5.62 10.96
N PHE A 35 5.36 5.92 9.65
CA PHE A 35 5.06 4.93 8.63
C PHE A 35 6.26 4.07 8.27
N ILE A 36 7.46 4.65 8.31
CA ILE A 36 8.71 3.91 8.12
C ILE A 36 8.91 2.92 9.26
N ASP A 37 8.72 3.35 10.52
CA ASP A 37 8.81 2.44 11.67
C ASP A 37 7.83 1.26 11.55
N LEU A 38 6.54 1.55 11.27
CA LEU A 38 5.54 0.52 11.04
C LEU A 38 5.92 -0.45 9.90
N SER A 39 6.45 0.10 8.80
CA SER A 39 6.84 -0.70 7.63
C SER A 39 8.02 -1.61 7.96
N LEU A 40 9.02 -1.12 8.70
CA LEU A 40 10.16 -1.93 9.15
C LEU A 40 9.70 -3.07 10.08
N GLN A 41 8.76 -2.80 10.99
CA GLN A 41 8.18 -3.85 11.84
C GLN A 41 7.48 -4.94 11.02
N TRP A 42 6.68 -4.56 10.01
CA TRP A 42 5.97 -5.55 9.16
C TRP A 42 6.87 -6.27 8.17
N LEU A 43 7.91 -5.59 7.66
CA LEU A 43 8.98 -6.22 6.90
C LEU A 43 9.64 -7.33 7.72
N GLY A 44 9.70 -7.21 9.06
CA GLY A 44 10.28 -8.21 9.95
C GLY A 44 11.76 -8.42 9.62
N VAL A 45 12.43 -7.33 9.26
CA VAL A 45 13.77 -7.35 8.69
C VAL A 45 14.82 -7.55 9.76
N GLU A 46 15.63 -8.60 9.62
CA GLU A 46 16.90 -8.75 10.34
C GLU A 46 18.02 -7.93 9.69
N THR A 47 17.83 -7.51 8.43
CA THR A 47 18.80 -6.74 7.63
C THR A 47 18.13 -5.55 6.94
N LEU A 48 18.87 -4.46 6.72
CA LEU A 48 18.32 -3.25 6.11
C LEU A 48 17.63 -3.56 4.76
N PRO A 49 16.38 -3.10 4.53
CA PRO A 49 15.69 -3.31 3.27
C PRO A 49 16.34 -2.47 2.15
N ASN A 50 16.10 -2.86 0.91
CA ASN A 50 16.41 -2.00 -0.23
C ASN A 50 15.48 -0.78 -0.22
N VAL A 51 16.05 0.40 -0.38
CA VAL A 51 15.33 1.68 -0.33
C VAL A 51 15.45 2.41 -1.66
N LEU A 52 14.32 2.75 -2.26
CA LEU A 52 14.22 3.79 -3.29
C LEU A 52 13.45 4.96 -2.68
N CYS A 53 14.03 6.17 -2.75
CA CYS A 53 13.40 7.37 -2.22
C CYS A 53 13.47 8.52 -3.24
N ARG A 54 12.36 9.22 -3.40
CA ARG A 54 12.24 10.48 -4.12
C ARG A 54 11.51 11.48 -3.25
N MET A 55 12.04 12.69 -3.17
CA MET A 55 11.49 13.77 -2.35
C MET A 55 11.47 15.04 -3.19
N ASP A 56 10.48 15.89 -2.92
CA ASP A 56 10.38 17.20 -3.56
C ASP A 56 9.70 18.21 -2.63
N SER A 57 9.96 19.50 -2.85
CA SER A 57 9.32 20.62 -2.16
C SER A 57 8.50 21.41 -3.17
N VAL A 58 7.17 21.31 -3.07
CA VAL A 58 6.27 21.74 -4.14
C VAL A 58 5.25 22.77 -3.67
N ASN A 59 4.55 22.53 -2.56
CA ASN A 59 3.36 23.28 -2.18
C ASN A 59 3.50 24.04 -0.84
N SER A 60 4.46 23.64 0.00
CA SER A 60 4.75 24.30 1.28
C SER A 60 5.41 25.67 1.10
N PHE A 61 5.30 26.53 2.12
CA PHE A 61 5.95 27.86 2.13
C PHE A 61 7.39 27.84 2.68
N GLY A 62 7.96 26.67 2.94
CA GLY A 62 9.35 26.51 3.39
C GLY A 62 10.21 25.80 2.35
N ASP A 63 11.45 25.47 2.72
CA ASP A 63 12.44 24.84 1.85
C ASP A 63 12.60 23.31 2.08
N ALA A 64 11.86 22.76 3.04
CA ALA A 64 11.78 21.32 3.29
C ALA A 64 10.79 20.62 2.35
N GLU A 65 10.97 19.31 2.16
CA GLU A 65 10.13 18.50 1.30
C GLU A 65 8.71 18.35 1.85
N ASP A 66 7.73 18.39 0.97
CA ASP A 66 6.33 18.11 1.26
C ASP A 66 5.74 17.01 0.36
N TYR A 67 6.58 16.44 -0.49
CA TYR A 67 6.38 15.21 -1.23
C TYR A 67 7.49 14.21 -0.93
N CYS A 68 7.11 12.96 -0.64
CA CYS A 68 8.00 11.82 -0.46
C CYS A 68 7.36 10.57 -1.07
N LYS A 69 8.11 9.88 -1.93
CA LYS A 69 7.79 8.54 -2.44
C LYS A 69 8.90 7.59 -2.03
N ILE A 70 8.55 6.58 -1.27
CA ILE A 70 9.51 5.64 -0.68
C ILE A 70 9.06 4.22 -1.01
N ILE A 71 9.93 3.46 -1.64
CA ILE A 71 9.75 2.03 -1.84
C ILE A 71 10.73 1.30 -0.94
N LEU A 72 10.21 0.49 -0.01
CA LEU A 72 11.01 -0.43 0.79
C LEU A 72 10.78 -1.85 0.28
N SER A 73 11.84 -2.61 0.06
CA SER A 73 11.70 -3.99 -0.40
C SER A 73 12.67 -4.95 0.28
N SER A 74 12.18 -6.17 0.48
CA SER A 74 12.93 -7.34 0.93
C SER A 74 12.39 -8.57 0.18
N PRO A 75 13.07 -9.73 0.19
CA PRO A 75 12.57 -10.92 -0.50
C PRO A 75 11.10 -11.23 -0.15
N GLY A 76 10.23 -11.17 -1.15
CA GLY A 76 8.79 -11.46 -0.99
C GLY A 76 7.94 -10.38 -0.32
N LYS A 77 8.48 -9.18 -0.02
CA LYS A 77 7.72 -8.06 0.57
C LYS A 77 8.08 -6.72 -0.07
N LEU A 78 7.04 -5.93 -0.37
CA LEU A 78 7.16 -4.59 -0.95
C LEU A 78 6.26 -3.62 -0.18
N PHE A 79 6.82 -2.47 0.20
CA PHE A 79 6.10 -1.35 0.78
C PHE A 79 6.22 -0.15 -0.13
N ASP A 80 5.08 0.43 -0.47
CA ASP A 80 4.97 1.67 -1.22
C ASP A 80 4.40 2.74 -0.28
N ILE A 81 5.23 3.71 0.10
CA ILE A 81 4.87 4.78 1.03
C ILE A 81 4.87 6.09 0.26
N GLU A 82 3.72 6.76 0.26
CA GLU A 82 3.56 8.11 -0.28
C GLU A 82 3.17 9.07 0.84
N ILE A 83 3.88 10.20 0.91
CA ILE A 83 3.54 11.35 1.74
C ILE A 83 3.49 12.53 0.80
N SER A 84 2.35 13.18 0.65
CA SER A 84 2.21 14.26 -0.34
C SER A 84 1.20 15.29 0.11
N ASN A 85 1.61 16.56 0.11
CA ASN A 85 0.70 17.68 0.30
C ASN A 85 0.07 18.17 -1.03
N CYS A 86 0.35 17.46 -2.13
CA CYS A 86 -0.05 17.84 -3.49
C CYS A 86 -1.12 16.90 -4.10
N ASN A 87 -1.57 15.87 -3.38
CA ASN A 87 -2.46 14.85 -3.92
C ASN A 87 -3.93 15.12 -3.55
N ALA A 88 -4.73 15.58 -4.53
CA ALA A 88 -6.17 15.82 -4.36
C ALA A 88 -7.05 14.57 -4.44
N TYR A 89 -6.48 13.43 -4.83
CA TYR A 89 -7.18 12.15 -4.98
C TYR A 89 -6.48 11.06 -4.15
N ALA A 90 -6.03 11.42 -2.95
CA ALA A 90 -5.38 10.49 -2.05
C ALA A 90 -6.27 9.28 -1.76
N GLY A 91 -5.68 8.09 -1.88
CA GLY A 91 -6.33 6.82 -1.59
C GLY A 91 -6.50 6.55 -0.08
N PRO A 92 -6.90 5.33 0.29
CA PRO A 92 -6.95 4.93 1.70
C PRO A 92 -5.54 4.97 2.33
N THR A 93 -5.48 5.21 3.64
CA THR A 93 -4.21 5.25 4.39
C THR A 93 -3.44 3.95 4.26
N TYR A 94 -4.13 2.81 4.34
CA TYR A 94 -3.56 1.50 4.10
C TYR A 94 -4.31 0.83 2.97
N LEU A 95 -3.57 0.28 2.00
CA LEU A 95 -4.07 -0.64 1.00
C LEU A 95 -3.10 -1.82 0.90
N ILE A 96 -3.56 -3.01 1.24
CA ILE A 96 -2.75 -4.22 1.22
C ILE A 96 -3.30 -5.15 0.15
N GLN A 97 -2.41 -5.60 -0.73
CA GLN A 97 -2.75 -6.52 -1.82
C GLN A 97 -2.25 -7.93 -1.47
N GLY A 98 -3.20 -8.86 -1.37
CA GLY A 98 -2.98 -10.27 -1.05
C GLY A 98 -3.05 -11.16 -2.28
N LYS A 99 -2.84 -12.47 -2.07
CA LYS A 99 -2.96 -13.46 -3.13
C LYS A 99 -4.43 -13.70 -3.49
N HIS A 100 -5.30 -13.73 -2.47
CA HIS A 100 -6.72 -14.06 -2.63
C HIS A 100 -7.65 -12.86 -2.39
N GLY A 101 -7.11 -11.66 -2.20
CA GLY A 101 -7.93 -10.52 -1.80
C GLY A 101 -7.14 -9.25 -1.58
N SER A 102 -7.82 -8.24 -1.07
CA SER A 102 -7.23 -6.95 -0.71
C SER A 102 -7.93 -6.36 0.51
N LEU A 103 -7.15 -5.63 1.30
CA LEU A 103 -7.61 -4.91 2.49
C LEU A 103 -7.32 -3.43 2.31
N LYS A 104 -8.29 -2.58 2.65
CA LYS A 104 -8.09 -1.13 2.71
C LYS A 104 -8.61 -0.57 4.03
N GLY A 105 -8.06 0.56 4.46
CA GLY A 105 -8.60 1.24 5.63
C GLY A 105 -7.70 2.30 6.21
N ASN A 106 -8.03 2.71 7.42
CA ASN A 106 -7.32 3.70 8.22
C ASN A 106 -7.61 3.47 9.71
N ASN A 107 -7.22 4.41 10.57
CA ASN A 107 -7.42 4.32 12.02
C ASN A 107 -8.90 4.29 12.45
N SER A 108 -9.86 4.54 11.56
CA SER A 108 -11.30 4.47 11.84
C SER A 108 -11.91 3.10 11.50
N GLY A 109 -11.25 2.28 10.69
CA GLY A 109 -11.74 0.95 10.35
C GLY A 109 -11.06 0.33 9.15
N LEU A 110 -11.25 -0.98 9.03
CA LEU A 110 -10.73 -1.80 7.94
C LEU A 110 -11.88 -2.43 7.14
N GLU A 111 -11.70 -2.50 5.83
CA GLU A 111 -12.56 -3.19 4.88
C GLU A 111 -11.71 -4.14 4.05
N TRP A 112 -12.19 -5.34 3.79
CA TRP A 112 -11.49 -6.26 2.90
C TRP A 112 -12.46 -7.02 2.00
N LYS A 113 -11.92 -7.41 0.85
CA LYS A 113 -12.57 -8.27 -0.13
C LYS A 113 -11.63 -9.42 -0.47
N TYR A 114 -12.17 -10.61 -0.60
CA TYR A 114 -11.41 -11.80 -0.97
C TYR A 114 -12.27 -12.74 -1.80
N PHE A 115 -11.65 -13.66 -2.53
CA PHE A 115 -12.32 -14.80 -3.14
C PHE A 115 -11.84 -16.09 -2.47
N LYS A 116 -12.64 -17.14 -2.50
CA LYS A 116 -12.26 -18.47 -2.02
C LYS A 116 -11.61 -19.26 -3.15
N PRO A 117 -10.33 -19.65 -3.05
CA PRO A 117 -9.65 -20.41 -4.10
C PRO A 117 -10.34 -21.71 -4.48
N GLU A 118 -10.98 -22.38 -3.52
CA GLU A 118 -11.69 -23.64 -3.72
C GLU A 118 -13.02 -23.49 -4.48
N GLU A 119 -13.58 -22.28 -4.54
CA GLU A 119 -14.78 -21.97 -5.31
C GLU A 119 -14.45 -21.31 -6.67
N ALA A 120 -13.17 -20.97 -6.91
CA ALA A 120 -12.72 -20.34 -8.14
C ALA A 120 -12.60 -21.35 -9.30
N PRO A 121 -12.85 -20.93 -10.56
CA PRO A 121 -12.63 -21.79 -11.72
C PRO A 121 -11.17 -22.26 -11.79
N HIS A 122 -10.97 -23.56 -12.05
CA HIS A 122 -9.64 -24.11 -12.28
C HIS A 122 -9.31 -24.10 -13.77
N HIS A 123 -8.17 -23.52 -14.14
CA HIS A 123 -7.63 -23.54 -15.49
C HIS A 123 -6.29 -24.27 -15.49
N GLU A 124 -6.03 -25.04 -16.56
CA GLU A 124 -4.68 -25.51 -16.86
C GLU A 124 -3.93 -24.44 -17.65
N LEU A 125 -2.59 -24.42 -17.53
CA LEU A 125 -1.77 -23.45 -18.24
C LEU A 125 -1.83 -23.72 -19.75
N GLU A 126 -2.47 -22.81 -20.48
CA GLU A 126 -2.41 -22.78 -21.94
C GLU A 126 -1.13 -22.06 -22.39
N LEU A 127 -0.31 -22.75 -23.19
CA LEU A 127 0.96 -22.22 -23.69
C LEU A 127 0.78 -21.49 -25.03
N ALA A 128 -0.32 -21.75 -25.74
CA ALA A 128 -0.65 -21.09 -26.99
C ALA A 128 -1.44 -19.78 -26.77
N PRO A 129 -1.33 -18.80 -27.69
CA PRO A 129 -2.16 -17.60 -27.63
C PRO A 129 -3.63 -17.94 -27.92
N LEU A 130 -4.54 -17.46 -27.07
CA LEU A 130 -5.97 -17.57 -27.31
C LEU A 130 -6.39 -16.62 -28.44
N SER A 131 -7.31 -17.08 -29.29
CA SER A 131 -7.88 -16.28 -30.37
C SER A 131 -9.40 -16.39 -30.39
N ASN A 132 -10.07 -15.32 -30.82
CA ASN A 132 -11.51 -15.37 -31.06
C ASN A 132 -11.83 -16.08 -32.39
N ALA A 133 -13.13 -16.20 -32.73
CA ALA A 133 -13.58 -16.83 -33.96
C ALA A 133 -13.03 -16.18 -35.25
N GLY A 134 -12.59 -14.92 -35.19
CA GLY A 134 -11.96 -14.21 -36.31
C GLY A 134 -10.44 -14.33 -36.35
N GLY A 135 -9.83 -15.15 -35.49
CA GLY A 135 -8.38 -15.34 -35.43
C GLY A 135 -7.61 -14.17 -34.78
N MET A 136 -8.30 -13.24 -34.12
CA MET A 136 -7.64 -12.15 -33.41
C MET A 136 -7.26 -12.59 -31.98
N PRO A 137 -6.06 -12.23 -31.49
CA PRO A 137 -5.63 -12.53 -30.13
C PRO A 137 -6.58 -11.95 -29.08
N ILE A 138 -6.80 -12.70 -28.00
CA ILE A 138 -7.60 -12.26 -26.86
C ILE A 138 -6.85 -12.52 -25.54
N TYR A 139 -7.11 -11.67 -24.55
CA TYR A 139 -6.65 -11.91 -23.18
C TYR A 139 -7.50 -13.00 -22.53
N CYS A 140 -6.86 -14.02 -21.98
CA CYS A 140 -7.51 -14.88 -20.99
C CYS A 140 -7.84 -14.02 -19.76
N ARG A 141 -9.12 -13.93 -19.43
CA ARG A 141 -9.57 -13.20 -18.24
C ARG A 141 -10.74 -13.93 -17.61
N GLU A 142 -10.78 -13.88 -16.29
CA GLU A 142 -11.95 -14.22 -15.50
C GLU A 142 -12.22 -13.10 -14.50
N GLU A 143 -13.48 -12.96 -14.10
CA GLU A 143 -13.86 -12.08 -13.01
C GLU A 143 -14.08 -12.96 -11.78
N LEU A 144 -13.26 -12.76 -10.75
CA LEU A 144 -13.40 -13.46 -9.48
C LEU A 144 -14.48 -12.77 -8.64
N THR A 145 -15.46 -13.53 -8.16
CA THR A 145 -16.54 -13.00 -7.31
C THR A 145 -15.98 -12.67 -5.92
N PRO A 146 -15.94 -11.40 -5.50
CA PRO A 146 -15.40 -11.05 -4.20
C PRO A 146 -16.47 -11.15 -3.10
N GLU A 147 -16.13 -11.85 -2.03
CA GLU A 147 -16.83 -11.81 -0.74
C GLU A 147 -16.32 -10.62 0.08
N ALA A 148 -17.23 -9.95 0.80
CA ALA A 148 -16.87 -8.88 1.73
C ALA A 148 -16.70 -9.45 3.15
N GLY A 149 -15.62 -9.07 3.83
CA GLY A 149 -15.47 -9.34 5.25
C GLY A 149 -16.27 -8.37 6.14
N ASN A 150 -16.46 -8.75 7.40
CA ASN A 150 -17.08 -7.87 8.40
C ASN A 150 -16.16 -6.70 8.74
N ARG A 151 -16.67 -5.46 8.72
CA ARG A 151 -15.89 -4.27 9.09
C ARG A 151 -15.48 -4.31 10.56
N GLU A 152 -14.18 -4.21 10.83
CA GLU A 152 -13.65 -4.14 12.19
C GLU A 152 -13.18 -2.74 12.57
N LYS A 153 -13.32 -2.37 13.86
CA LYS A 153 -12.75 -1.12 14.39
C LYS A 153 -11.23 -1.27 14.43
N ALA A 154 -10.51 -0.31 13.85
CA ALA A 154 -9.07 -0.33 13.66
C ALA A 154 -8.22 -0.13 14.94
N ARG A 155 -8.69 -0.56 16.13
CA ARG A 155 -7.90 -0.62 17.37
C ARG A 155 -6.73 -1.63 17.31
N LEU A 156 -6.43 -2.12 16.13
CA LEU A 156 -5.74 -3.37 15.89
C LEU A 156 -4.60 -3.23 14.87
N ILE A 157 -4.45 -2.16 14.09
CA ILE A 157 -3.35 -2.09 13.08
C ILE A 157 -1.94 -2.21 13.70
N PRO A 158 -1.61 -1.54 14.82
CA PRO A 158 -0.32 -1.73 15.50
C PRO A 158 -0.27 -2.95 16.44
N LEU A 159 -1.40 -3.65 16.65
CA LEU A 159 -1.52 -4.79 17.58
C LEU A 159 -1.91 -6.11 16.90
N LEU A 160 -2.21 -6.09 15.59
CA LEU A 160 -2.51 -7.26 14.80
C LEU A 160 -1.17 -7.95 14.58
N PRO A 161 -0.98 -9.17 15.10
CA PRO A 161 0.18 -9.94 14.71
C PRO A 161 0.16 -10.06 13.18
N PRO A 162 1.33 -10.11 12.51
CA PRO A 162 1.42 -10.27 11.06
C PRO A 162 0.50 -11.38 10.54
N LEU A 163 0.29 -12.42 11.36
CA LEU A 163 -0.60 -13.56 11.15
C LEU A 163 -2.08 -13.22 10.92
N SER A 164 -2.65 -12.20 11.56
CA SER A 164 -4.09 -11.90 11.46
C SER A 164 -4.44 -11.23 10.12
N ILE A 165 -3.60 -10.34 9.62
CA ILE A 165 -3.73 -9.75 8.27
C ILE A 165 -3.37 -10.80 7.21
N THR A 166 -2.38 -11.64 7.50
CA THR A 166 -1.97 -12.73 6.60
C THR A 166 -3.10 -13.76 6.43
N CYS A 167 -3.83 -14.10 7.49
CA CYS A 167 -4.87 -15.13 7.47
C CYS A 167 -5.96 -14.86 6.41
N CYS A 168 -6.48 -13.63 6.30
CA CYS A 168 -7.49 -13.28 5.29
C CYS A 168 -6.92 -13.10 3.87
N MET A 169 -5.60 -13.04 3.71
CA MET A 169 -4.93 -12.65 2.46
C MET A 169 -4.07 -13.77 1.86
N THR A 170 -3.90 -14.87 2.59
CA THR A 170 -3.15 -16.07 2.18
C THR A 170 -3.89 -17.39 2.36
N ARG A 171 -4.94 -17.45 3.20
CA ARG A 171 -5.84 -18.62 3.19
C ARG A 171 -6.80 -18.51 2.02
#